data_AF-A0A7C8JMM3-F1
#
_entry.id   AF-A0A7C8JMM3-F1
#
_cell.length_a   1.000
_cell.length_b   1.000
_cell.length_c   1.000
_cell.angle_alpha   90.00
_cell.angle_beta   90.00
_cell.angle_gamma   90.00
#
_symmetry.space_group_name_H-M   'P 1'
#
loop_
_entity.id
_entity.type
_entity.pdbx_description
1 polymer ?
#
loop_
_entity_poly.entity_id
_entity_poly.type
_entity_poly.pdbx_seq_one_letter_code
_entity_poly.pdbx_strand_id
1 'polypeptide(L)'
;MHFTVSLPTAVAFLSCASSIYGHGLIVDAYGNANAKARGRGLGFIDQYNGNRWGTAQHPFQVDVPVFKDPIVPCCNKPRTYLATGCGITLQIIWRNNIRDNKHLVHQSWYAPAVQSLFTSKRGYQLDMNYEKNLIVSKKLMPQATAGGWMKIRIHQVNIDGAGPYRCRIDQTGTANSFGQWLWPTQNMPGNKYSFNVGTIHKPNNWIHLPIPAGIRCGGTAGPYKNVCIIRCENQAVNGPFGGCLAFQQVGLPVPAAPKPPAVKITVAPPTVTVIQQAPTVTVYQGRPPTKEEIEVAVGGEPVPKEAIEEIKKEEKIPGGKGTELVEEVKDANKDAENKAETEAVEDDYYA
;
A
#
# COMPACT_ATOMS: atom_id res chain seq x y z
N MET A 1 -3.48 -0.62 -46.97
CA MET A 1 -3.39 0.58 -46.10
C MET A 1 -2.18 0.40 -45.21
N HIS A 2 -1.05 1.01 -45.56
CA HIS A 2 0.15 1.01 -44.73
C HIS A 2 0.05 2.17 -43.75
N PHE A 3 -0.14 1.88 -42.46
CA PHE A 3 -0.05 2.90 -41.43
C PHE A 3 1.44 3.15 -41.16
N THR A 4 1.98 4.23 -41.71
CA THR A 4 3.25 4.79 -41.28
C THR A 4 3.04 5.43 -39.92
N VAL A 5 3.28 4.65 -38.86
CA VAL A 5 3.40 5.19 -37.51
C VAL A 5 4.69 6.00 -37.49
N SER A 6 4.58 7.32 -37.30
CA SER A 6 5.76 8.19 -37.20
C SER A 6 6.55 7.81 -35.94
N LEU A 7 7.88 7.80 -36.07
CA LEU A 7 8.81 7.48 -35.00
C LEU A 7 8.59 8.24 -33.67
N PRO A 8 8.13 9.52 -33.64
CA PRO A 8 7.92 10.25 -32.38
C PRO A 8 6.79 9.66 -31.52
N THR A 9 5.70 9.20 -32.15
CA THR A 9 4.56 8.63 -31.43
C THR A 9 4.92 7.29 -30.79
N ALA A 10 5.85 6.52 -31.37
CA ALA A 10 6.33 5.28 -30.76
C ALA A 10 7.22 5.53 -29.51
N VAL A 11 7.97 6.65 -29.47
CA VAL A 11 8.88 6.98 -28.35
C VAL A 11 8.13 7.52 -27.13
N ALA A 12 7.10 8.35 -27.32
CA ALA A 12 6.26 8.83 -26.21
C ALA A 12 5.56 7.68 -25.47
N PHE A 13 5.05 6.68 -26.22
CA PHE A 13 4.34 5.52 -25.65
C PHE A 13 5.27 4.46 -25.03
N LEU A 14 6.50 4.27 -25.55
CA LEU A 14 7.49 3.38 -24.91
C LEU A 14 7.82 3.87 -23.49
N SER A 15 7.70 5.17 -23.26
CA SER A 15 8.06 5.81 -22.01
C SER A 15 6.99 5.76 -20.91
N CYS A 16 5.76 5.32 -21.22
CA CYS A 16 4.75 4.94 -20.22
C CYS A 16 4.72 3.43 -19.93
N ALA A 17 5.47 2.62 -20.69
CA ALA A 17 5.40 1.16 -20.61
C ALA A 17 6.32 0.55 -19.54
N SER A 18 7.30 1.30 -19.03
CA SER A 18 8.31 0.79 -18.11
C SER A 18 8.37 1.66 -16.87
N SER A 19 7.30 1.71 -16.12
CA SER A 19 7.31 2.42 -14.85
C SER A 19 6.69 1.53 -13.77
N ILE A 20 7.49 0.58 -13.33
CA ILE A 20 7.48 -0.19 -12.08
C ILE A 20 7.40 0.76 -10.87
N TYR A 21 6.23 1.34 -10.66
CA TYR A 21 5.95 2.28 -9.57
C TYR A 21 5.87 1.63 -8.20
N GLY A 22 6.09 2.39 -7.14
CA GLY A 22 6.05 1.98 -5.73
C GLY A 22 4.94 1.11 -5.28
N HIS A 23 5.18 0.17 -4.38
CA HIS A 23 4.13 -0.69 -3.88
C HIS A 23 4.46 -1.22 -2.48
N GLY A 24 3.59 -0.89 -1.53
CA GLY A 24 3.53 -1.50 -0.22
C GLY A 24 2.23 -2.31 -0.10
N LEU A 25 2.35 -3.60 0.21
CA LEU A 25 1.22 -4.52 0.33
C LEU A 25 1.08 -5.03 1.77
N ILE A 26 -0.13 -4.99 2.33
CA ILE A 26 -0.40 -5.64 3.62
C ILE A 26 -0.46 -7.16 3.42
N VAL A 27 0.55 -7.87 3.90
CA VAL A 27 0.68 -9.32 3.67
C VAL A 27 0.35 -10.16 4.89
N ASP A 28 0.31 -9.55 6.07
CA ASP A 28 0.02 -10.19 7.34
C ASP A 28 -0.41 -9.15 8.39
N ALA A 29 -1.23 -9.57 9.35
CA ALA A 29 -1.59 -8.74 10.49
C ALA A 29 -2.09 -9.59 11.67
N TYR A 30 -1.95 -9.07 12.88
CA TYR A 30 -2.54 -9.66 14.07
C TYR A 30 -2.70 -8.63 15.19
N GLY A 31 -3.75 -8.79 15.98
CA GLY A 31 -4.05 -7.89 17.08
C GLY A 31 -3.70 -8.48 18.44
N ASN A 32 -3.75 -7.62 19.46
CA ASN A 32 -3.46 -7.96 20.84
C ASN A 32 -4.38 -9.03 21.43
N ALA A 33 -5.60 -9.18 20.91
CA ALA A 33 -6.57 -10.10 21.48
C ALA A 33 -6.29 -11.57 21.13
N ASN A 34 -5.72 -11.82 19.95
CA ASN A 34 -5.37 -13.16 19.50
C ASN A 34 -4.29 -13.12 18.42
N ALA A 35 -3.05 -13.42 18.80
CA ALA A 35 -1.92 -13.42 17.86
C ALA A 35 -1.99 -14.53 16.79
N LYS A 36 -2.80 -15.58 17.03
CA LYS A 36 -3.02 -16.68 16.07
C LYS A 36 -4.10 -16.34 15.04
N ALA A 37 -5.01 -15.41 15.35
CA ALA A 37 -5.95 -14.89 14.37
C ALA A 37 -5.22 -13.91 13.43
N ARG A 38 -4.79 -14.43 12.28
CA ARG A 38 -4.06 -13.66 11.27
C ARG A 38 -5.00 -12.91 10.36
N GLY A 39 -4.52 -11.80 9.82
CA GLY A 39 -5.19 -11.01 8.81
C GLY A 39 -4.33 -10.79 7.58
N ARG A 40 -4.93 -10.19 6.56
CA ARG A 40 -4.28 -9.88 5.28
C ARG A 40 -4.94 -8.68 4.63
N GLY A 41 -4.19 -7.98 3.78
CA GLY A 41 -4.71 -6.85 3.02
C GLY A 41 -5.90 -7.24 2.16
N LEU A 42 -6.90 -6.37 2.09
CA LEU A 42 -7.97 -6.46 1.10
C LEU A 42 -7.36 -6.22 -0.29
N GLY A 43 -7.81 -6.98 -1.28
CA GLY A 43 -7.24 -6.99 -2.63
C GLY A 43 -6.11 -7.98 -2.84
N PHE A 44 -5.58 -8.61 -1.77
CA PHE A 44 -4.47 -9.55 -1.86
C PHE A 44 -4.82 -10.81 -2.67
N ILE A 45 -3.89 -11.24 -3.53
CA ILE A 45 -4.04 -12.43 -4.38
C ILE A 45 -3.08 -13.55 -3.93
N ASP A 46 -3.64 -14.68 -3.51
CA ASP A 46 -2.85 -15.83 -3.03
C ASP A 46 -1.97 -16.48 -4.10
N GLN A 47 -2.38 -16.40 -5.37
CA GLN A 47 -1.59 -16.91 -6.49
C GLN A 47 -0.16 -16.35 -6.52
N TYR A 48 0.04 -15.12 -6.03
CA TYR A 48 1.33 -14.46 -6.03
C TYR A 48 2.08 -14.58 -4.69
N ASN A 49 1.48 -15.17 -3.65
CA ASN A 49 2.05 -15.20 -2.30
C ASN A 49 3.43 -15.90 -2.21
N GLY A 50 3.66 -16.94 -3.01
CA GLY A 50 4.93 -17.67 -3.03
C GLY A 50 6.04 -17.00 -3.85
N ASN A 51 5.71 -16.00 -4.67
CA ASN A 51 6.64 -15.38 -5.60
C ASN A 51 6.42 -13.86 -5.62
N ARG A 52 6.89 -13.17 -4.56
CA ARG A 52 6.84 -11.70 -4.41
C ARG A 52 8.23 -11.07 -4.41
N TRP A 53 9.20 -11.71 -5.07
CA TRP A 53 10.61 -11.34 -4.98
C TRP A 53 11.10 -10.54 -6.19
N GLY A 54 10.19 -10.05 -7.03
CA GLY A 54 10.51 -9.16 -8.13
C GLY A 54 9.76 -7.84 -7.99
N THR A 55 10.09 -6.91 -8.87
CA THR A 55 9.53 -5.56 -8.85
C THR A 55 8.51 -5.35 -9.96
N ALA A 56 8.61 -6.05 -11.09
CA ALA A 56 7.76 -5.87 -12.27
C ALA A 56 6.26 -5.74 -11.98
N GLN A 57 5.59 -4.86 -12.74
CA GLN A 57 4.16 -4.57 -12.64
C GLN A 57 3.30 -5.85 -12.59
N HIS A 58 3.57 -6.79 -13.49
CA HIS A 58 3.02 -8.14 -13.46
C HIS A 58 4.14 -9.17 -13.25
N PRO A 59 4.03 -10.09 -12.28
CA PRO A 59 2.90 -10.33 -11.38
C PRO A 59 2.96 -9.57 -10.04
N PHE A 60 4.05 -8.86 -9.74
CA PHE A 60 4.39 -8.52 -8.35
C PHE A 60 3.62 -7.32 -7.78
N GLN A 61 3.00 -6.51 -8.64
CA GLN A 61 2.27 -5.30 -8.25
C GLN A 61 0.75 -5.40 -8.49
N VAL A 62 0.29 -6.52 -9.05
CA VAL A 62 -1.08 -6.69 -9.54
C VAL A 62 -2.14 -6.51 -8.44
N ASP A 63 -1.78 -6.89 -7.21
CA ASP A 63 -2.65 -6.87 -6.05
C ASP A 63 -2.31 -5.77 -5.04
N VAL A 64 -1.44 -4.84 -5.40
CA VAL A 64 -1.07 -3.75 -4.50
C VAL A 64 -2.09 -2.62 -4.62
N PRO A 65 -2.71 -2.20 -3.49
CA PRO A 65 -3.62 -1.08 -3.50
C PRO A 65 -2.92 0.27 -3.68
N VAL A 66 -3.45 1.08 -4.59
CA VAL A 66 -3.06 2.47 -4.83
C VAL A 66 -4.22 3.39 -4.47
N PHE A 67 -3.97 4.43 -3.68
CA PHE A 67 -4.99 5.40 -3.26
C PHE A 67 -5.06 6.64 -4.16
N LYS A 68 -4.83 6.47 -5.46
CA LYS A 68 -4.97 7.49 -6.51
C LYS A 68 -5.60 6.89 -7.77
N ASP A 69 -6.35 7.68 -8.52
CA ASP A 69 -6.97 7.33 -9.81
C ASP A 69 -6.59 8.37 -10.91
N PRO A 70 -6.01 7.99 -12.06
CA PRO A 70 -5.63 6.63 -12.49
C PRO A 70 -4.65 5.93 -11.55
N ILE A 71 -4.69 4.60 -11.57
CA ILE A 71 -3.81 3.77 -10.73
C ILE A 71 -2.34 3.94 -11.13
N VAL A 72 -2.04 4.02 -12.43
CA VAL A 72 -0.69 4.19 -12.97
C VAL A 72 -0.52 5.65 -13.42
N PRO A 73 0.47 6.40 -12.89
CA PRO A 73 0.81 7.72 -13.41
C PRO A 73 1.40 7.60 -14.81
N CYS A 74 1.04 8.52 -15.70
CA CYS A 74 1.54 8.60 -17.07
C CYS A 74 1.24 10.00 -17.63
N CYS A 75 2.13 10.51 -18.47
CA CYS A 75 1.93 11.71 -19.31
C CYS A 75 1.37 12.92 -18.56
N ASN A 76 1.90 13.25 -17.37
CA ASN A 76 1.46 14.39 -16.55
C ASN A 76 -0.06 14.45 -16.27
N LYS A 77 -0.78 13.33 -16.43
CA LYS A 77 -2.24 13.32 -16.26
C LYS A 77 -2.60 13.54 -14.78
N PRO A 78 -3.53 14.44 -14.47
CA PRO A 78 -3.89 14.73 -13.09
C PRO A 78 -4.56 13.52 -12.44
N ARG A 79 -4.02 13.10 -11.30
CA ARG A 79 -4.54 11.98 -10.50
C ARG A 79 -5.33 12.47 -9.30
N THR A 80 -6.40 11.77 -8.99
CA THR A 80 -7.29 12.10 -7.87
C THR A 80 -7.00 11.17 -6.70
N TYR A 81 -6.66 11.74 -5.55
CA TYR A 81 -6.53 10.97 -4.30
C TYR A 81 -7.87 10.39 -3.87
N LEU A 82 -7.87 9.11 -3.50
CA LEU A 82 -9.07 8.39 -3.08
C LEU A 82 -9.22 8.51 -1.56
N ALA A 83 -9.97 9.51 -1.08
CA ALA A 83 -10.14 9.74 0.35
C ALA A 83 -10.99 8.65 1.05
N THR A 84 -11.72 7.84 0.31
CA THR A 84 -12.52 6.71 0.80
C THR A 84 -12.09 5.41 0.11
N GLY A 85 -12.65 4.30 0.55
CA GLY A 85 -12.39 2.97 0.04
C GLY A 85 -10.99 2.46 0.35
N CYS A 86 -10.69 1.33 -0.29
CA CYS A 86 -9.49 0.53 -0.06
C CYS A 86 -8.52 0.53 -1.24
N GLY A 87 -8.62 1.56 -2.08
CA GLY A 87 -7.74 1.77 -3.23
C GLY A 87 -8.15 0.97 -4.46
N ILE A 88 -7.33 1.09 -5.48
CA ILE A 88 -7.43 0.40 -6.77
C ILE A 88 -6.27 -0.59 -6.85
N THR A 89 -6.51 -1.76 -7.42
CA THR A 89 -5.47 -2.71 -7.81
C THR A 89 -5.48 -2.89 -9.32
N LEU A 90 -4.37 -3.30 -9.93
CA LEU A 90 -4.41 -3.60 -11.37
C LEU A 90 -5.33 -4.79 -11.65
N GLN A 91 -5.48 -5.70 -10.68
CA GLN A 91 -6.41 -6.81 -10.76
C GLN A 91 -7.86 -6.38 -10.96
N ILE A 92 -8.33 -5.31 -10.31
CA ILE A 92 -9.73 -4.90 -10.48
C ILE A 92 -9.97 -4.34 -11.89
N ILE A 93 -9.02 -3.61 -12.45
CA ILE A 93 -9.09 -3.16 -13.85
C ILE A 93 -9.03 -4.37 -14.79
N TRP A 94 -8.16 -5.33 -14.51
CA TRP A 94 -8.08 -6.57 -15.27
C TRP A 94 -9.41 -7.33 -15.27
N ARG A 95 -10.03 -7.52 -14.09
CA ARG A 95 -11.32 -8.19 -13.96
C ARG A 95 -12.45 -7.46 -14.68
N ASN A 96 -12.48 -6.13 -14.60
CA ASN A 96 -13.59 -5.34 -15.13
C ASN A 96 -13.47 -5.05 -16.64
N ASN A 97 -12.27 -5.06 -17.20
CA ASN A 97 -12.05 -4.62 -18.58
C ASN A 97 -11.31 -5.62 -19.47
N ILE A 98 -10.46 -6.47 -18.90
CA ILE A 98 -9.53 -7.31 -19.68
C ILE A 98 -10.01 -8.76 -19.72
N ARG A 99 -10.35 -9.35 -18.56
CA ARG A 99 -10.66 -10.77 -18.38
C ARG A 99 -11.64 -11.32 -19.41
N ASP A 100 -12.75 -10.64 -19.58
CA ASP A 100 -13.86 -11.10 -20.43
C ASP A 100 -13.83 -10.45 -21.83
N ASN A 101 -12.78 -9.67 -22.12
CA ASN A 101 -12.59 -9.04 -23.42
C ASN A 101 -11.62 -9.87 -24.28
N LYS A 102 -12.15 -10.59 -25.27
CA LYS A 102 -11.37 -11.44 -26.20
C LYS A 102 -10.24 -10.72 -26.93
N HIS A 103 -10.33 -9.40 -27.11
CA HIS A 103 -9.30 -8.60 -27.78
C HIS A 103 -8.18 -8.16 -26.85
N LEU A 104 -8.43 -8.12 -25.54
CA LEU A 104 -7.47 -7.63 -24.54
C LEU A 104 -6.85 -8.76 -23.72
N VAL A 105 -7.58 -9.85 -23.47
CA VAL A 105 -7.16 -10.94 -22.57
C VAL A 105 -5.86 -11.64 -23.03
N HIS A 106 -5.59 -11.64 -24.33
CA HIS A 106 -4.38 -12.22 -24.92
C HIS A 106 -3.26 -11.20 -25.12
N GLN A 107 -3.48 -9.93 -24.80
CA GLN A 107 -2.45 -8.91 -24.92
C GLN A 107 -1.50 -8.93 -23.73
N SER A 108 -0.27 -8.48 -23.98
CA SER A 108 0.69 -8.20 -22.90
C SER A 108 0.13 -7.16 -21.93
N TRP A 109 0.49 -7.28 -20.65
CA TRP A 109 0.23 -6.23 -19.66
C TRP A 109 0.84 -4.88 -20.05
N TYR A 110 1.87 -4.91 -20.90
CA TYR A 110 2.56 -3.74 -21.43
C TYR A 110 2.03 -3.28 -22.80
N ALA A 111 1.01 -3.95 -23.34
CA ALA A 111 0.40 -3.53 -24.60
C ALA A 111 -0.27 -2.15 -24.44
N PRO A 112 -0.19 -1.25 -25.45
CA PRO A 112 -0.74 0.10 -25.34
C PRO A 112 -2.22 0.13 -24.95
N ALA A 113 -3.04 -0.79 -25.47
CA ALA A 113 -4.45 -0.86 -25.13
C ALA A 113 -4.69 -1.27 -23.67
N VAL A 114 -3.83 -2.11 -23.10
CA VAL A 114 -3.89 -2.51 -21.68
C VAL A 114 -3.38 -1.39 -20.77
N GLN A 115 -2.24 -0.79 -21.10
CA GLN A 115 -1.67 0.33 -20.34
C GLN A 115 -2.62 1.54 -20.33
N SER A 116 -3.30 1.81 -21.44
CA SER A 116 -4.35 2.85 -21.50
C SER A 116 -5.46 2.63 -20.46
N LEU A 117 -5.79 1.39 -20.11
CA LEU A 117 -6.75 1.11 -19.03
C LEU A 117 -6.21 1.51 -17.66
N PHE A 118 -4.92 1.26 -17.40
CA PHE A 118 -4.27 1.54 -16.12
C PHE A 118 -3.97 3.03 -15.91
N THR A 119 -3.75 3.77 -17.00
CA THR A 119 -3.42 5.20 -16.99
C THR A 119 -4.63 6.11 -17.18
N SER A 120 -5.85 5.55 -17.22
CA SER A 120 -7.10 6.31 -17.37
C SER A 120 -7.91 6.30 -16.09
N LYS A 121 -8.59 7.42 -15.77
CA LYS A 121 -9.53 7.45 -14.64
C LYS A 121 -10.67 6.47 -14.89
N ARG A 122 -10.98 5.65 -13.88
CA ARG A 122 -12.06 4.64 -13.98
C ARG A 122 -13.07 4.75 -12.85
N GLY A 123 -12.74 5.43 -11.76
CA GLY A 123 -13.59 5.46 -10.57
C GLY A 123 -13.77 4.07 -9.92
N TYR A 124 -12.90 3.11 -10.23
CA TYR A 124 -12.93 1.80 -9.59
C TYR A 124 -12.37 1.89 -8.18
N GLN A 125 -12.79 0.97 -7.32
CA GLN A 125 -12.25 0.70 -6.00
C GLN A 125 -12.49 -0.76 -5.66
N LEU A 126 -11.69 -1.34 -4.76
CA LEU A 126 -11.96 -2.68 -4.24
C LEU A 126 -13.41 -2.83 -3.74
N ASP A 127 -14.10 -3.88 -4.18
CA ASP A 127 -15.45 -4.20 -3.73
C ASP A 127 -15.39 -4.77 -2.31
N MET A 128 -15.82 -3.98 -1.34
CA MET A 128 -15.75 -4.34 0.08
C MET A 128 -16.59 -5.56 0.45
N ASN A 129 -17.67 -5.88 -0.28
CA ASN A 129 -18.44 -7.09 -0.03
C ASN A 129 -17.68 -8.31 -0.52
N TYR A 130 -17.13 -8.23 -1.74
CA TYR A 130 -16.29 -9.28 -2.31
C TYR A 130 -15.05 -9.54 -1.43
N GLU A 131 -14.32 -8.48 -1.06
CA GLU A 131 -13.09 -8.59 -0.27
C GLU A 131 -13.35 -9.14 1.15
N LYS A 132 -14.40 -8.66 1.83
CA LYS A 132 -14.77 -9.21 3.15
C LYS A 132 -15.14 -10.69 3.06
N ASN A 133 -15.87 -11.11 2.02
CA ASN A 133 -16.20 -12.52 1.82
C ASN A 133 -14.97 -13.39 1.61
N LEU A 134 -13.97 -12.90 0.88
CA LEU A 134 -12.68 -13.58 0.72
C LEU A 134 -11.97 -13.76 2.06
N ILE A 135 -11.84 -12.69 2.86
CA ILE A 135 -11.22 -12.73 4.19
C ILE A 135 -11.94 -13.74 5.11
N VAL A 136 -13.27 -13.73 5.11
CA VAL A 136 -14.09 -14.67 5.89
C VAL A 136 -13.83 -16.12 5.46
N SER A 137 -13.87 -16.39 4.16
CA SER A 137 -13.68 -17.75 3.61
C SER A 137 -12.32 -18.33 3.97
N LYS A 138 -11.30 -17.47 4.06
CA LYS A 138 -9.92 -17.85 4.40
C LYS A 138 -9.63 -17.82 5.89
N LYS A 139 -10.61 -17.47 6.74
CA LYS A 139 -10.44 -17.29 8.19
C LYS A 139 -9.33 -16.27 8.53
N LEU A 140 -9.18 -15.22 7.71
CA LEU A 140 -8.16 -14.19 7.86
C LEU A 140 -8.68 -12.94 8.60
N MET A 141 -9.39 -13.15 9.72
CA MET A 141 -9.96 -12.05 10.51
C MET A 141 -9.16 -11.86 11.80
N PRO A 142 -8.21 -10.91 11.86
CA PRO A 142 -7.47 -10.63 13.06
C PRO A 142 -8.37 -10.00 14.13
N GLN A 143 -8.01 -10.19 15.40
CA GLN A 143 -8.82 -9.74 16.53
C GLN A 143 -8.04 -8.77 17.40
N ALA A 144 -8.66 -7.64 17.75
CA ALA A 144 -8.10 -6.64 18.64
C ALA A 144 -9.16 -6.11 19.62
N THR A 145 -8.72 -5.56 20.75
CA THR A 145 -9.62 -4.89 21.70
C THR A 145 -9.64 -3.37 21.46
N ALA A 146 -10.67 -2.69 21.98
CA ALA A 146 -10.59 -1.24 22.18
C ALA A 146 -9.38 -0.93 23.08
N GLY A 147 -8.59 0.07 22.72
CA GLY A 147 -7.38 0.46 23.46
C GLY A 147 -6.20 -0.50 23.28
N GLY A 148 -6.36 -1.54 22.47
CA GLY A 148 -5.33 -2.52 22.16
C GLY A 148 -4.38 -2.06 21.05
N TRP A 149 -3.89 -3.01 20.27
CA TRP A 149 -2.98 -2.74 19.17
C TRP A 149 -3.13 -3.77 18.05
N MET A 150 -2.67 -3.38 16.85
CA MET A 150 -2.55 -4.21 15.67
C MET A 150 -1.12 -4.14 15.14
N LYS A 151 -0.48 -5.29 14.93
CA LYS A 151 0.76 -5.38 14.16
C LYS A 151 0.40 -5.72 12.73
N ILE A 152 0.94 -4.96 11.77
CA ILE A 152 0.64 -5.09 10.34
C ILE A 152 1.98 -5.21 9.61
N ARG A 153 2.14 -6.26 8.81
CA ARG A 153 3.34 -6.46 7.99
C ARG A 153 3.12 -5.92 6.59
N ILE A 154 4.03 -5.05 6.18
CA ILE A 154 4.08 -4.50 4.84
C ILE A 154 5.12 -5.27 4.03
N HIS A 155 4.73 -5.77 2.88
CA HIS A 155 5.67 -6.19 1.86
C HIS A 155 5.96 -4.99 0.96
N GLN A 156 7.18 -4.49 1.05
CA GLN A 156 7.68 -3.48 0.15
C GLN A 156 8.20 -4.14 -1.11
N VAL A 157 7.56 -3.84 -2.23
CA VAL A 157 7.93 -4.38 -3.54
C VAL A 157 9.13 -3.64 -4.11
N ASN A 158 9.24 -2.33 -3.91
CA ASN A 158 10.26 -1.42 -4.47
C ASN A 158 10.37 -0.13 -3.64
N ILE A 159 11.21 0.83 -4.05
CA ILE A 159 11.75 1.89 -3.19
C ILE A 159 10.68 2.73 -2.47
N ASP A 160 9.61 3.12 -3.16
CA ASP A 160 8.54 4.00 -2.69
C ASP A 160 7.35 3.26 -2.05
N GLY A 161 7.49 1.95 -1.88
CA GLY A 161 6.63 1.14 -1.01
C GLY A 161 7.06 1.14 0.46
N ALA A 162 7.96 2.03 0.88
CA ALA A 162 8.44 2.11 2.25
C ALA A 162 7.52 2.92 3.16
N GLY A 163 7.93 3.14 4.41
CA GLY A 163 7.23 4.01 5.35
C GLY A 163 7.78 5.44 5.35
N PRO A 164 7.24 6.33 6.20
CA PRO A 164 6.30 6.04 7.26
C PRO A 164 4.86 5.86 6.74
N TYR A 165 4.16 4.88 7.32
CA TYR A 165 2.73 4.71 7.12
C TYR A 165 1.93 5.52 8.13
N ARG A 166 0.80 6.08 7.69
CA ARG A 166 -0.28 6.57 8.55
C ARG A 166 -1.51 5.70 8.35
N CYS A 167 -2.29 5.50 9.40
CA CYS A 167 -3.48 4.66 9.33
C CYS A 167 -4.72 5.40 9.82
N ARG A 168 -5.91 4.92 9.47
CA ARG A 168 -7.18 5.41 10.01
C ARG A 168 -8.19 4.28 9.98
N ILE A 169 -9.23 4.40 10.80
CA ILE A 169 -10.18 3.30 11.00
C ILE A 169 -11.59 3.77 10.64
N ASP A 170 -12.25 2.99 9.80
CA ASP A 170 -13.68 3.08 9.57
C ASP A 170 -14.40 2.12 10.51
N GLN A 171 -15.21 2.69 11.40
CA GLN A 171 -15.99 1.96 12.40
C GLN A 171 -17.22 1.27 11.81
N THR A 172 -17.68 1.69 10.62
CA THR A 172 -18.86 1.13 9.97
C THR A 172 -18.57 -0.19 9.24
N GLY A 173 -17.31 -0.50 8.94
CA GLY A 173 -16.91 -1.70 8.21
C GLY A 173 -17.17 -1.64 6.70
N THR A 174 -17.34 -0.44 6.15
CA THR A 174 -17.69 -0.17 4.75
C THR A 174 -16.55 0.45 3.94
N ALA A 175 -15.48 0.88 4.61
CA ALA A 175 -14.39 1.69 4.08
C ALA A 175 -14.81 3.09 3.56
N ASN A 176 -15.99 3.59 3.91
CA ASN A 176 -16.48 4.90 3.43
C ASN A 176 -16.42 6.02 4.47
N SER A 177 -16.24 5.69 5.75
CA SER A 177 -16.27 6.68 6.85
C SER A 177 -15.05 6.53 7.75
N PHE A 178 -13.88 6.86 7.23
CA PHE A 178 -12.65 6.81 8.02
C PHE A 178 -12.56 7.98 9.01
N GLY A 179 -12.25 7.66 10.25
CA GLY A 179 -11.97 8.65 11.29
C GLY A 179 -10.61 9.34 11.12
N GLN A 180 -10.15 9.94 12.22
CA GLN A 180 -8.88 10.64 12.30
C GLN A 180 -7.68 9.74 11.95
N TRP A 181 -6.62 10.37 11.45
CA TRP A 181 -5.34 9.70 11.23
C TRP A 181 -4.70 9.27 12.55
N LEU A 182 -4.13 8.07 12.53
CA LEU A 182 -3.43 7.37 13.58
C LEU A 182 -2.01 7.12 13.09
N TRP A 183 -1.04 7.36 13.97
CA TRP A 183 0.37 7.13 13.68
C TRP A 183 0.83 5.85 14.40
N PRO A 184 1.37 4.86 13.68
CA PRO A 184 1.99 3.69 14.29
C PRO A 184 3.10 4.09 15.26
N THR A 185 3.15 3.46 16.44
CA THR A 185 4.19 3.69 17.45
C THR A 185 5.53 3.08 17.06
N GLN A 186 5.49 2.02 16.26
CA GLN A 186 6.62 1.53 15.47
C GLN A 186 6.20 1.61 14.02
N ASN A 187 7.00 2.25 13.19
CA ASN A 187 6.71 2.42 11.77
C ASN A 187 7.77 1.72 10.92
N MET A 188 7.43 1.53 9.65
CA MET A 188 8.37 1.05 8.65
C MET A 188 9.36 2.18 8.32
N PRO A 189 10.67 1.88 8.20
CA PRO A 189 11.67 2.86 7.78
C PRO A 189 11.35 3.48 6.41
N GLY A 190 11.77 4.73 6.24
CA GLY A 190 11.78 5.48 4.99
C GLY A 190 11.67 6.98 5.24
N ASN A 191 11.99 7.76 4.21
CA ASN A 191 12.02 9.22 4.28
C ASN A 191 10.60 9.83 4.18
N LYS A 192 10.50 11.18 4.15
CA LYS A 192 9.20 11.88 4.06
C LYS A 192 8.42 11.64 2.75
N TYR A 193 9.04 11.00 1.75
CA TYR A 193 8.42 10.59 0.49
C TYR A 193 8.21 9.08 0.41
N SER A 194 8.46 8.38 1.52
CA SER A 194 8.32 6.93 1.66
C SER A 194 9.30 6.09 0.86
N PHE A 195 10.51 6.61 0.67
CA PHE A 195 11.57 5.90 -0.03
C PHE A 195 12.49 5.19 0.96
N ASN A 196 12.84 3.93 0.67
CA ASN A 196 13.89 3.19 1.37
C ASN A 196 14.35 1.97 0.54
N VAL A 197 15.63 1.84 0.22
CA VAL A 197 16.14 0.65 -0.50
C VAL A 197 16.39 -0.55 0.40
N GLY A 198 16.72 -0.31 1.68
CA GLY A 198 17.15 -1.34 2.63
C GLY A 198 16.02 -2.25 3.10
N THR A 199 14.76 -1.83 2.96
CA THR A 199 13.58 -2.58 3.40
C THR A 199 12.86 -3.33 2.28
N ILE A 200 13.31 -3.20 1.02
CA ILE A 200 12.76 -3.92 -0.14
C ILE A 200 12.84 -5.43 0.09
N HIS A 201 11.70 -6.11 -0.09
CA HIS A 201 11.49 -7.55 0.12
C HIS A 201 11.91 -8.09 1.50
N LYS A 202 12.17 -7.24 2.50
CA LYS A 202 12.55 -7.71 3.82
C LYS A 202 11.35 -8.31 4.58
N PRO A 203 11.54 -9.42 5.30
CA PRO A 203 10.45 -10.06 6.04
C PRO A 203 10.04 -9.29 7.32
N ASN A 204 10.88 -8.38 7.83
CA ASN A 204 10.67 -7.71 9.12
C ASN A 204 10.12 -6.27 9.01
N ASN A 205 9.26 -6.02 8.03
CA ASN A 205 8.64 -4.72 7.80
C ASN A 205 7.30 -4.63 8.54
N TRP A 206 7.36 -4.45 9.85
CA TRP A 206 6.18 -4.39 10.71
C TRP A 206 5.89 -2.96 11.17
N ILE A 207 4.63 -2.55 11.08
CA ILE A 207 4.10 -1.39 11.78
C ILE A 207 3.30 -1.84 13.00
N HIS A 208 3.39 -1.08 14.10
CA HIS A 208 2.65 -1.29 15.33
C HIS A 208 1.62 -0.17 15.52
N LEU A 209 0.38 -0.45 15.15
CA LEU A 209 -0.72 0.51 15.19
C LEU A 209 -1.49 0.42 16.52
N PRO A 210 -1.50 1.48 17.35
CA PRO A 210 -2.41 1.53 18.50
C PRO A 210 -3.87 1.65 18.05
N ILE A 211 -4.75 0.88 18.69
CA ILE A 211 -6.20 0.95 18.46
C ILE A 211 -6.81 1.89 19.50
N PRO A 212 -7.56 2.94 19.11
CA PRO A 212 -8.15 3.88 20.06
C PRO A 212 -9.08 3.20 21.08
N ALA A 213 -9.04 3.64 22.34
CA ALA A 213 -9.88 3.11 23.42
C ALA A 213 -11.39 3.33 23.18
N GLY A 214 -11.76 4.40 22.49
CA GLY A 214 -13.16 4.74 22.19
C GLY A 214 -13.75 4.04 20.95
N ILE A 215 -12.99 3.18 20.26
CA ILE A 215 -13.46 2.62 19.00
C ILE A 215 -14.63 1.65 19.20
N ARG A 216 -15.64 1.75 18.32
CA ARG A 216 -16.81 0.86 18.31
C ARG A 216 -17.08 0.36 16.90
N CYS A 217 -16.54 -0.80 16.58
CA CYS A 217 -16.78 -1.45 15.30
C CYS A 217 -18.24 -1.90 15.22
N GLY A 218 -18.97 -1.38 14.24
CA GLY A 218 -20.37 -1.70 13.95
C GLY A 218 -20.57 -2.55 12.70
N GLY A 219 -19.53 -2.76 11.90
CA GLY A 219 -19.63 -3.51 10.65
C GLY A 219 -19.79 -5.02 10.83
N THR A 220 -20.11 -5.67 9.71
CA THR A 220 -20.24 -7.12 9.61
C THR A 220 -19.46 -7.68 8.42
N ALA A 221 -19.01 -8.92 8.56
CA ALA A 221 -18.39 -9.72 7.50
C ALA A 221 -18.72 -11.20 7.72
N GLY A 222 -19.66 -11.75 6.95
CA GLY A 222 -20.15 -13.13 7.17
C GLY A 222 -20.59 -13.35 8.63
N PRO A 223 -20.01 -14.33 9.36
CA PRO A 223 -20.36 -14.58 10.76
C PRO A 223 -19.76 -13.57 11.75
N TYR A 224 -18.80 -12.75 11.31
CA TYR A 224 -18.13 -11.80 12.20
C TYR A 224 -18.98 -10.54 12.37
N LYS A 225 -19.28 -10.23 13.63
CA LYS A 225 -19.84 -8.96 14.10
C LYS A 225 -18.71 -8.07 14.64
N ASN A 226 -18.99 -6.77 14.75
CA ASN A 226 -18.06 -5.76 15.24
C ASN A 226 -16.79 -5.66 14.39
N VAL A 227 -16.98 -5.60 13.07
CA VAL A 227 -15.90 -5.50 12.09
C VAL A 227 -15.63 -4.03 11.78
N CYS A 228 -14.37 -3.63 11.88
CA CYS A 228 -13.86 -2.35 11.39
C CYS A 228 -12.95 -2.57 10.17
N ILE A 229 -12.73 -1.52 9.40
CA ILE A 229 -11.68 -1.49 8.37
C ILE A 229 -10.57 -0.54 8.80
N ILE A 230 -9.35 -1.05 8.95
CA ILE A 230 -8.13 -0.23 9.02
C ILE A 230 -7.72 0.07 7.59
N ARG A 231 -7.42 1.33 7.28
CA ARG A 231 -6.68 1.74 6.08
C ARG A 231 -5.33 2.27 6.52
N CYS A 232 -4.26 1.75 5.95
CA CYS A 232 -2.91 2.28 6.12
C CYS A 232 -2.35 2.68 4.76
N GLU A 233 -1.76 3.86 4.70
CA GLU A 233 -1.11 4.37 3.50
C GLU A 233 0.19 5.10 3.84
N ASN A 234 1.16 5.06 2.94
CA ASN A 234 2.39 5.83 3.05
C ASN A 234 2.22 7.22 2.38
N GLN A 235 3.32 7.94 2.20
CA GLN A 235 3.35 9.31 1.67
C GLN A 235 3.90 9.39 0.23
N ALA A 236 4.02 8.26 -0.47
CA ALA A 236 4.58 8.24 -1.80
C ALA A 236 3.73 9.06 -2.79
N VAL A 237 4.42 9.80 -3.65
CA VAL A 237 3.79 10.68 -4.64
C VAL A 237 3.17 9.85 -5.75
N ASN A 238 3.84 8.79 -6.20
CA ASN A 238 3.32 7.84 -7.20
C ASN A 238 2.07 7.08 -6.74
N GLY A 239 1.74 7.21 -5.45
CA GLY A 239 0.47 6.87 -4.84
C GLY A 239 0.70 6.78 -3.35
N PRO A 240 -0.23 7.17 -2.48
CA PRO A 240 -0.21 6.55 -1.17
C PRO A 240 -0.45 5.05 -1.41
N PHE A 241 0.52 4.22 -1.03
CA PHE A 241 0.48 2.77 -1.15
C PHE A 241 0.25 2.16 0.24
N GLY A 242 -0.25 0.92 0.28
CA GLY A 242 -0.46 0.17 1.52
C GLY A 242 -1.65 -0.77 1.41
N GLY A 243 -2.80 -0.33 1.93
CA GLY A 243 -4.05 -1.05 1.73
C GLY A 243 -4.98 -0.97 2.92
N CYS A 244 -6.07 -1.72 2.81
CA CYS A 244 -7.00 -1.93 3.91
C CYS A 244 -6.85 -3.32 4.53
N LEU A 245 -7.28 -3.44 5.78
CA LEU A 245 -7.40 -4.68 6.53
C LEU A 245 -8.71 -4.66 7.31
N ALA A 246 -9.52 -5.72 7.18
CA ALA A 246 -10.64 -5.93 8.09
C ALA A 246 -10.14 -6.54 9.41
N PHE A 247 -10.68 -6.11 10.54
CA PHE A 247 -10.44 -6.76 11.83
C PHE A 247 -11.71 -6.81 12.67
N GLN A 248 -11.80 -7.82 13.53
CA GLN A 248 -12.88 -7.95 14.49
C GLN A 248 -12.47 -7.31 15.82
N GLN A 249 -13.30 -6.39 16.30
CA GLN A 249 -13.20 -5.94 17.68
C GLN A 249 -13.83 -6.97 18.62
N VAL A 250 -13.03 -7.43 19.58
CA VAL A 250 -13.45 -8.37 20.63
C VAL A 250 -13.25 -7.76 22.01
N GLY A 251 -13.81 -8.40 23.04
CA GLY A 251 -13.72 -7.89 24.41
C GLY A 251 -14.39 -6.52 24.59
N LEU A 252 -15.42 -6.22 23.78
CA LEU A 252 -16.27 -5.05 24.01
C LEU A 252 -16.80 -5.11 25.45
N PRO A 253 -16.81 -3.99 26.19
CA PRO A 253 -17.50 -3.97 27.47
C PRO A 253 -18.93 -4.42 27.23
N VAL A 254 -19.32 -5.51 27.89
CA VAL A 254 -20.73 -5.92 27.96
C VAL A 254 -21.48 -4.67 28.45
N PRO A 255 -22.54 -4.19 27.75
CA PRO A 255 -23.38 -3.13 28.29
C PRO A 255 -23.74 -3.52 29.72
N ALA A 256 -23.47 -2.66 30.70
CA ALA A 256 -23.69 -3.00 32.09
C ALA A 256 -25.13 -3.50 32.24
N ALA A 257 -25.30 -4.75 32.65
CA ALA A 257 -26.61 -5.24 33.06
C ALA A 257 -27.13 -4.28 34.17
N PRO A 258 -28.42 -3.93 34.17
CA PRO A 258 -28.99 -3.09 35.22
C PRO A 258 -28.59 -3.67 36.59
N LYS A 259 -27.96 -2.83 37.41
CA LYS A 259 -27.26 -3.24 38.63
C LYS A 259 -28.22 -3.96 39.59
N PRO A 260 -28.00 -5.24 39.93
CA PRO A 260 -28.68 -5.88 41.05
C PRO A 260 -28.32 -5.18 42.36
N PRO A 261 -29.22 -5.11 43.36
CA PRO A 261 -28.99 -4.37 44.61
C PRO A 261 -27.70 -4.82 45.32
N ALA A 262 -26.96 -3.84 45.84
CA ALA A 262 -25.59 -4.02 46.30
C ALA A 262 -25.49 -4.90 47.56
N VAL A 263 -24.72 -5.99 47.47
CA VAL A 263 -24.19 -6.73 48.62
C VAL A 263 -22.72 -6.33 48.81
N LYS A 264 -22.35 -5.90 50.02
CA LYS A 264 -20.97 -5.51 50.37
C LYS A 264 -20.12 -6.75 50.60
N ILE A 265 -19.04 -6.91 49.83
CA ILE A 265 -17.94 -7.83 50.15
C ILE A 265 -16.63 -7.04 50.10
N THR A 266 -15.85 -7.15 51.16
CA THR A 266 -14.50 -6.58 51.33
C THR A 266 -13.46 -7.52 50.72
N VAL A 267 -12.57 -7.01 49.86
CA VAL A 267 -11.43 -7.79 49.32
C VAL A 267 -10.14 -6.96 49.40
N ALA A 268 -9.06 -7.62 49.83
CA ALA A 268 -7.70 -7.10 49.98
C ALA A 268 -6.98 -6.88 48.62
N PRO A 269 -5.92 -6.04 48.56
CA PRO A 269 -5.32 -5.58 47.29
C PRO A 269 -4.37 -6.61 46.63
N PRO A 270 -4.20 -6.57 45.29
CA PRO A 270 -3.31 -7.49 44.58
C PRO A 270 -1.87 -6.98 44.45
N THR A 271 -0.93 -7.92 44.40
CA THR A 271 0.50 -7.69 44.17
C THR A 271 0.82 -7.64 42.66
N VAL A 272 1.60 -6.65 42.23
CA VAL A 272 2.08 -6.48 40.84
C VAL A 272 3.45 -7.14 40.69
N THR A 273 3.65 -7.95 39.65
CA THR A 273 4.97 -8.49 39.27
C THR A 273 5.37 -7.95 37.90
N VAL A 274 6.55 -7.34 37.81
CA VAL A 274 7.17 -6.80 36.58
C VAL A 274 8.05 -7.89 35.96
N ILE A 275 7.94 -8.12 34.65
CA ILE A 275 8.87 -8.98 33.89
C ILE A 275 9.55 -8.14 32.81
N GLN A 276 10.87 -8.15 32.80
CA GLN A 276 11.74 -7.40 31.89
C GLN A 276 12.64 -8.38 31.15
N GLN A 277 12.65 -8.31 29.81
CA GLN A 277 13.80 -8.39 28.87
C GLN A 277 13.37 -8.88 27.47
N ALA A 278 13.87 -8.19 26.44
CA ALA A 278 13.64 -8.46 25.02
C ALA A 278 14.76 -9.33 24.43
N PRO A 279 14.47 -10.23 23.47
CA PRO A 279 15.51 -11.00 22.79
C PRO A 279 16.15 -10.21 21.63
N THR A 280 17.47 -10.37 21.50
CA THR A 280 18.32 -9.85 20.43
C THR A 280 18.10 -10.66 19.14
N VAL A 281 17.83 -9.97 18.02
CA VAL A 281 17.60 -10.60 16.70
C VAL A 281 18.82 -10.43 15.80
N THR A 282 19.29 -11.53 15.23
CA THR A 282 20.42 -11.60 14.29
C THR A 282 20.00 -11.11 12.90
N VAL A 283 20.81 -10.22 12.32
CA VAL A 283 20.60 -9.57 11.02
C VAL A 283 21.06 -10.49 9.87
N TYR A 284 20.20 -10.77 8.90
CA TYR A 284 20.58 -11.37 7.62
C TYR A 284 20.58 -10.30 6.51
N GLN A 285 21.73 -10.16 5.85
CA GLN A 285 21.93 -9.29 4.69
C GLN A 285 21.20 -9.90 3.48
N GLY A 286 20.31 -9.14 2.83
CA GLY A 286 19.67 -9.55 1.57
C GLY A 286 20.28 -8.79 0.39
N ARG A 287 20.21 -9.37 -0.81
CA ARG A 287 20.84 -8.89 -2.03
C ARG A 287 20.41 -7.44 -2.38
N PRO A 288 21.34 -6.58 -2.81
CA PRO A 288 21.00 -5.25 -3.31
C PRO A 288 20.20 -5.32 -4.63
N PRO A 289 19.21 -4.43 -4.83
CA PRO A 289 18.42 -4.37 -6.06
C PRO A 289 19.30 -4.07 -7.28
N THR A 290 18.83 -4.49 -8.45
CA THR A 290 19.45 -4.25 -9.76
C THR A 290 19.18 -2.84 -10.27
N LYS A 291 19.98 -2.37 -11.22
CA LYS A 291 19.90 -1.02 -11.79
C LYS A 291 18.55 -0.77 -12.46
N GLU A 292 18.02 -1.79 -13.15
CA GLU A 292 16.69 -1.78 -13.76
C GLU A 292 15.54 -1.77 -12.72
N GLU A 293 15.79 -2.13 -11.46
CA GLU A 293 14.78 -2.06 -10.40
C GLU A 293 14.69 -0.67 -9.76
N ILE A 294 15.71 0.18 -9.98
CA ILE A 294 15.86 1.51 -9.40
C ILE A 294 15.33 2.60 -10.34
N GLU A 295 15.80 2.64 -11.60
CA GLU A 295 15.35 3.59 -12.63
C GLU A 295 13.82 3.60 -12.76
N VAL A 296 13.24 2.42 -12.58
CA VAL A 296 11.85 2.18 -12.88
C VAL A 296 10.91 2.57 -11.70
N ALA A 297 11.44 2.66 -10.47
CA ALA A 297 10.69 3.06 -9.29
C ALA A 297 10.44 4.57 -9.17
N VAL A 298 11.11 5.38 -9.98
CA VAL A 298 11.12 6.85 -9.88
C VAL A 298 10.27 7.52 -10.98
N GLY A 299 10.04 6.87 -12.12
CA GLY A 299 9.67 7.56 -13.37
C GLY A 299 8.18 7.79 -13.66
N GLY A 300 7.42 8.54 -12.86
CA GLY A 300 5.97 8.72 -13.11
C GLY A 300 5.34 10.06 -12.73
N GLU A 301 5.67 10.58 -11.56
CA GLU A 301 5.44 11.98 -11.18
C GLU A 301 6.81 12.55 -10.77
N PRO A 302 7.17 13.78 -11.18
CA PRO A 302 8.46 14.35 -10.83
C PRO A 302 8.63 14.35 -9.30
N VAL A 303 9.68 13.68 -8.84
CA VAL A 303 10.01 13.60 -7.42
C VAL A 303 10.52 14.98 -6.99
N PRO A 304 9.98 15.60 -5.91
CA PRO A 304 10.41 16.93 -5.48
C PRO A 304 11.93 16.99 -5.25
N LYS A 305 12.58 18.09 -5.65
CA LYS A 305 14.05 18.24 -5.57
C LYS A 305 14.56 18.07 -4.13
N GLU A 306 13.74 18.42 -3.14
CA GLU A 306 14.02 18.25 -1.72
C GLU A 306 14.04 16.78 -1.26
N ALA A 307 13.33 15.89 -1.96
CA ALA A 307 13.39 14.44 -1.76
C ALA A 307 14.72 13.86 -2.18
N ILE A 308 15.20 14.31 -3.34
CA ILE A 308 16.45 13.89 -3.92
C ILE A 308 17.61 14.27 -3.00
N GLU A 309 17.57 15.47 -2.42
CA GLU A 309 18.54 15.94 -1.42
C GLU A 309 18.49 15.18 -0.08
N GLU A 310 17.35 14.61 0.31
CA GLU A 310 17.24 13.78 1.52
C GLU A 310 17.74 12.35 1.31
N ILE A 311 17.49 11.76 0.13
CA ILE A 311 18.10 10.48 -0.28
C ILE A 311 19.63 10.59 -0.20
N LYS A 312 20.21 11.68 -0.73
CA LYS A 312 21.66 11.99 -0.64
C LYS A 312 22.21 12.04 0.80
N LYS A 313 21.37 12.36 1.80
CA LYS A 313 21.78 12.48 3.21
C LYS A 313 21.72 11.14 3.95
N GLU A 314 20.74 10.29 3.64
CA GLU A 314 20.64 8.93 4.20
C GLU A 314 21.77 8.01 3.69
N GLU A 315 22.37 8.33 2.53
CA GLU A 315 23.51 7.63 1.91
C GLU A 315 24.86 7.79 2.64
N LYS A 316 24.99 8.71 3.60
CA LYS A 316 26.23 8.90 4.38
C LYS A 316 26.42 7.89 5.53
N ILE A 317 25.53 6.91 5.67
CA ILE A 317 25.68 5.77 6.61
C ILE A 317 26.43 4.64 5.86
N PRO A 318 27.54 4.08 6.40
CA PRO A 318 28.52 3.37 5.58
C PRO A 318 28.01 2.03 5.04
N GLY A 319 28.09 1.88 3.70
CA GLY A 319 27.74 0.68 2.94
C GLY A 319 27.56 1.02 1.46
N GLY A 320 28.66 1.39 0.79
CA GLY A 320 28.67 2.05 -0.51
C GLY A 320 27.88 1.35 -1.63
N LYS A 321 27.02 2.13 -2.31
CA LYS A 321 26.62 2.10 -3.74
C LYS A 321 25.59 3.22 -4.09
N GLY A 322 25.55 4.34 -3.35
CA GLY A 322 24.49 5.37 -3.47
C GLY A 322 24.66 6.43 -4.56
N THR A 323 25.88 6.69 -5.03
CA THR A 323 26.11 7.74 -6.05
C THR A 323 25.47 7.44 -7.41
N GLU A 324 25.16 6.17 -7.71
CA GLU A 324 24.45 5.77 -8.94
C GLU A 324 22.95 6.12 -8.87
N LEU A 325 22.29 5.86 -7.73
CA LEU A 325 20.86 6.14 -7.49
C LEU A 325 20.49 7.62 -7.61
N VAL A 326 21.37 8.51 -7.17
CA VAL A 326 21.13 9.96 -7.16
C VAL A 326 21.23 10.56 -8.55
N GLU A 327 22.16 10.10 -9.37
CA GLU A 327 22.25 10.52 -10.78
C GLU A 327 21.08 9.93 -11.59
N GLU A 328 20.68 8.68 -11.31
CA GLU A 328 19.51 8.04 -11.94
C GLU A 328 18.18 8.74 -11.64
N VAL A 329 17.96 9.22 -10.40
CA VAL A 329 16.76 10.00 -10.04
C VAL A 329 16.75 11.38 -10.73
N LYS A 330 17.93 12.00 -10.90
CA LYS A 330 18.06 13.26 -11.65
C LYS A 330 17.81 13.06 -13.14
N ASP A 331 18.31 11.98 -13.72
CA ASP A 331 18.08 11.63 -15.12
C ASP A 331 16.60 11.33 -15.36
N ALA A 332 15.93 10.57 -14.48
CA ALA A 332 14.49 10.32 -14.55
C ALA A 332 13.64 11.61 -14.43
N ASN A 333 14.02 12.54 -13.54
CA ASN A 333 13.35 13.84 -13.44
C ASN A 333 13.61 14.71 -14.68
N LYS A 334 14.83 14.69 -15.24
CA LYS A 334 15.19 15.43 -16.45
C LYS A 334 14.44 14.89 -17.67
N ASP A 335 14.28 13.58 -17.77
CA ASP A 335 13.46 12.94 -18.80
C ASP A 335 11.97 13.27 -18.64
N ALA A 336 11.48 13.45 -17.42
CA ALA A 336 10.11 13.90 -17.16
C ALA A 336 9.91 15.41 -17.49
N GLU A 337 10.89 16.26 -17.16
CA GLU A 337 10.89 17.70 -17.48
C GLU A 337 11.00 17.93 -19.00
N ASN A 338 11.93 17.25 -19.69
CA ASN A 338 12.10 17.35 -21.13
C ASN A 338 10.86 16.89 -21.91
N LYS A 339 10.16 15.85 -21.43
CA LYS A 339 8.89 15.40 -22.04
C LYS A 339 7.79 16.44 -21.93
N ALA A 340 7.69 17.13 -20.78
CA ALA A 340 6.72 18.21 -20.58
C ALA A 340 6.97 19.40 -21.52
N GLU A 341 8.24 19.70 -21.83
CA GLU A 341 8.59 20.75 -22.80
C GLU A 341 8.29 20.33 -24.24
N THR A 342 8.54 19.08 -24.65
CA THR A 342 8.19 18.62 -26.01
C THR A 342 6.68 18.52 -26.27
N GLU A 343 5.87 18.12 -25.27
CA GLU A 343 4.41 18.04 -25.42
C GLU A 343 3.75 19.43 -25.41
N ALA A 344 4.31 20.41 -24.68
CA ALA A 344 3.86 21.81 -24.74
C ALA A 344 4.11 22.46 -26.12
N VAL A 345 5.14 22.02 -26.84
CA VAL A 345 5.45 22.49 -28.20
C VAL A 345 4.54 21.82 -29.25
N GLU A 346 4.04 20.61 -29.01
CA GLU A 346 3.06 19.96 -29.89
C GLU A 346 1.64 20.54 -29.73
N ASP A 347 1.22 20.94 -28.52
CA ASP A 347 -0.08 21.59 -28.29
C ASP A 347 -0.16 23.01 -28.92
N ASP A 348 0.94 23.75 -28.98
CA ASP A 348 1.02 25.05 -29.69
C ASP A 348 0.99 24.90 -31.23
N TYR A 349 1.25 23.69 -31.75
CA TYR A 349 1.21 23.41 -33.19
C TYR A 349 -0.17 22.96 -33.69
N TYR A 350 -1.11 22.67 -32.77
CA TYR A 350 -2.48 22.21 -33.07
C TYR A 350 -3.59 23.10 -32.47
N ALA A 351 -3.26 24.27 -31.92
CA ALA A 351 -4.22 25.29 -31.45
C ALA A 351 -4.73 26.22 -32.56
#